data_AF-A0A8I6YAD9-F1
#
_entry.id   AF-A0A8I6YAD9-F1
#
_cell.length_a   1.000
_cell.length_b   1.000
_cell.length_c   1.000
_cell.angle_alpha   90.00
_cell.angle_beta   90.00
_cell.angle_gamma   90.00
#
_symmetry.space_group_name_H-M   'P 1'
#
loop_
_entity.id
_entity.type
_entity.pdbx_description
1 polymer ?
#
loop_
_entity_poly.entity_id
_entity_poly.type
_entity_poly.pdbx_seq_one_letter_code
_entity_poly.pdbx_strand_id
1 'polypeptide(L)'
;MSAMLSSLRYLAGSSGPSGYGSRTTAEEATLYAGDLSHITAIVTGATSGIGAETARVLARRGARLVLPARNLKAAEEARARILAGLAVPDGDRVELLPLDLSSLGSVRRFVARFLALRLPLHLLM
;
A
#
# COMPACT_ATOMS: atom_id res chain seq x y z
N MET A 1 20.89 21.93 -22.40
CA MET A 1 19.49 22.40 -22.49
C MET A 1 18.46 21.32 -22.14
N SER A 2 18.53 20.10 -22.70
CA SER A 2 17.52 19.05 -22.45
C SER A 2 17.35 18.66 -20.97
N ALA A 3 18.44 18.49 -20.21
CA ALA A 3 18.38 18.12 -18.80
C ALA A 3 17.77 19.22 -17.90
N MET A 4 17.97 20.50 -18.25
CA MET A 4 17.41 21.63 -17.51
C MET A 4 15.89 21.74 -17.71
N LEU A 5 15.42 21.48 -18.94
CA LEU A 5 13.99 21.42 -19.25
C LEU A 5 13.29 20.22 -18.58
N SER A 6 13.94 19.05 -18.51
CA SER A 6 13.39 17.89 -17.79
C SER A 6 13.30 18.15 -16.28
N SER A 7 14.31 18.78 -15.67
CA SER A 7 14.28 19.14 -14.26
C SER A 7 13.20 20.19 -13.96
N LEU A 8 13.01 21.18 -14.83
CA LEU A 8 11.93 22.17 -14.69
C LEU A 8 10.55 21.52 -14.80
N ARG A 9 10.35 20.60 -15.75
CA ARG A 9 9.10 19.82 -15.89
C ARG A 9 8.82 18.95 -14.66
N TYR A 10 9.85 18.28 -14.15
CA TYR A 10 9.74 17.50 -12.91
C TYR A 10 9.35 18.38 -11.71
N LEU A 11 9.98 19.54 -11.54
CA LEU A 11 9.64 20.46 -10.45
C LEU A 11 8.25 21.09 -10.58
N ALA A 12 7.83 21.37 -11.82
CA ALA A 12 6.48 21.85 -12.12
C ALA A 12 5.40 20.78 -11.92
N GLY A 13 5.80 19.49 -11.85
CA GLY A 13 4.87 18.37 -11.72
C GLY A 13 4.10 18.04 -12.99
N SER A 14 4.60 18.48 -14.15
CA SER A 14 3.91 18.23 -15.43
C SER A 14 3.86 16.72 -15.72
N SER A 15 2.67 16.22 -16.07
CA SER A 15 2.47 14.81 -16.43
C SER A 15 3.31 14.42 -17.65
N GLY A 16 3.91 13.23 -17.57
CA GLY A 16 4.59 12.59 -18.70
C GLY A 16 3.61 11.83 -19.61
N PRO A 17 4.12 11.02 -20.56
CA PRO A 17 3.29 10.20 -21.46
C PRO A 17 2.36 9.22 -20.75
N SER A 18 2.67 8.84 -19.50
CA SER A 18 1.82 7.99 -18.66
C SER A 18 0.60 8.71 -18.08
N GLY A 19 0.49 10.03 -18.24
CA GLY A 19 -0.53 10.86 -17.58
C GLY A 19 -0.20 11.24 -16.14
N TYR A 20 0.89 10.71 -15.56
CA TYR A 20 1.33 10.98 -14.19
C TYR A 20 2.62 11.81 -14.13
N GLY A 21 2.79 12.57 -13.05
CA GLY A 21 3.95 13.41 -12.77
C GLY A 21 4.38 13.35 -11.31
N SER A 22 5.43 14.09 -10.94
CA SER A 22 5.98 14.10 -9.57
C SER A 22 5.02 14.61 -8.49
N ARG A 23 3.95 15.32 -8.90
CA ARG A 23 2.90 15.84 -8.02
C ARG A 23 1.62 14.99 -8.02
N THR A 24 1.57 13.92 -8.81
CA THR A 24 0.42 13.03 -8.83
C THR A 24 0.25 12.39 -7.45
N THR A 25 -0.92 12.58 -6.87
CA THR A 25 -1.31 11.98 -5.59
C THR A 25 -1.65 10.50 -5.75
N ALA A 26 -1.66 9.75 -4.65
CA ALA A 26 -2.08 8.35 -4.69
C ALA A 26 -3.56 8.22 -5.10
N GLU A 27 -4.41 9.16 -4.70
CA GLU A 27 -5.79 9.27 -5.16
C GLU A 27 -5.88 9.40 -6.66
N GLU A 28 -5.14 10.35 -7.25
CA GLU A 28 -5.09 10.58 -8.69
C GLU A 28 -4.56 9.37 -9.45
N ALA A 29 -3.48 8.77 -8.95
CA ALA A 29 -2.88 7.57 -9.52
C ALA A 29 -3.88 6.41 -9.59
N THR A 30 -4.80 6.35 -8.63
CA THR A 30 -5.80 5.30 -8.57
C THR A 30 -7.14 5.70 -9.16
N LEU A 31 -7.39 6.92 -9.65
CA LEU A 31 -8.73 7.38 -10.09
C LEU A 31 -9.50 6.37 -10.96
N TYR A 32 -8.80 5.70 -11.88
CA TYR A 32 -9.38 4.71 -12.79
C TYR A 32 -9.34 3.26 -12.29
N ALA A 33 -8.77 3.01 -11.11
CA ALA A 33 -8.92 1.75 -10.42
C ALA A 33 -10.39 1.61 -10.00
N GLY A 34 -11.08 0.61 -10.54
CA GLY A 34 -12.45 0.27 -10.15
C GLY A 34 -12.56 -0.18 -8.69
N ASP A 35 -13.67 -0.80 -8.35
CA ASP A 35 -13.83 -1.43 -7.04
C ASP A 35 -12.80 -2.56 -6.87
N LEU A 36 -11.98 -2.46 -5.82
CA LEU A 36 -10.94 -3.43 -5.47
C LEU A 36 -11.39 -4.37 -4.35
N SER A 37 -12.68 -4.44 -4.02
CA SER A 37 -13.23 -5.31 -2.97
C SER A 37 -12.86 -6.80 -3.08
N HIS A 38 -12.57 -7.27 -4.30
CA HIS A 38 -12.14 -8.64 -4.60
C HIS A 38 -10.61 -8.82 -4.53
N ILE A 39 -9.85 -7.73 -4.39
CA ILE A 39 -8.40 -7.72 -4.36
C ILE A 39 -7.89 -7.87 -2.92
N THR A 40 -6.84 -8.67 -2.79
CA THR A 40 -6.05 -8.82 -1.56
C THR A 40 -4.62 -8.41 -1.87
N ALA A 41 -4.11 -7.43 -1.14
CA ALA A 41 -2.76 -6.90 -1.30
C ALA A 41 -1.93 -7.13 -0.04
N ILE A 42 -0.71 -7.64 -0.24
CA ILE A 42 0.35 -7.55 0.77
C ILE A 42 1.11 -6.25 0.49
N VAL A 43 1.18 -5.36 1.48
CA VAL A 43 1.96 -4.12 1.36
C VAL A 43 3.07 -4.14 2.40
N THR A 44 4.29 -4.41 1.96
CA THR A 44 5.49 -4.29 2.80
C THR A 44 5.81 -2.82 3.06
N GLY A 45 6.39 -2.52 4.23
CA GLY A 45 6.74 -1.14 4.58
C GLY A 45 5.53 -0.20 4.76
N ALA A 46 4.33 -0.74 4.99
CA ALA A 46 3.09 0.04 5.10
C ALA A 46 3.00 0.96 6.34
N THR A 47 4.02 1.00 7.20
CA THR A 47 4.02 1.83 8.40
C THR A 47 4.35 3.30 8.13
N SER A 48 5.02 3.61 7.01
CA SER A 48 5.42 4.98 6.66
C SER A 48 5.62 5.18 5.15
N GLY A 49 5.79 6.44 4.74
CA GLY A 49 6.16 6.82 3.37
C GLY A 49 5.19 6.30 2.30
N ILE A 50 5.74 5.87 1.16
CA ILE A 50 4.98 5.40 0.00
C ILE A 50 4.14 4.17 0.34
N GLY A 51 4.65 3.24 1.16
CA GLY A 51 3.93 2.04 1.56
C GLY A 51 2.66 2.37 2.36
N ALA A 52 2.76 3.30 3.32
CA ALA A 52 1.60 3.74 4.10
C ALA A 52 0.53 4.38 3.21
N GLU A 53 0.95 5.21 2.26
CA GLU A 53 0.05 5.88 1.34
C GLU A 53 -0.60 4.90 0.34
N THR A 54 0.17 3.93 -0.14
CA THR A 54 -0.32 2.83 -0.99
C THR A 54 -1.37 2.00 -0.26
N ALA A 55 -1.10 1.61 0.98
CA ALA A 55 -2.06 0.88 1.81
C ALA A 55 -3.34 1.72 2.03
N ARG A 56 -3.20 3.00 2.37
CA ARG A 56 -4.35 3.91 2.57
C ARG A 56 -5.24 3.99 1.33
N VAL A 57 -4.67 4.21 0.15
CA VAL A 57 -5.47 4.37 -1.06
C VAL A 57 -6.10 3.06 -1.54
N LEU A 58 -5.38 1.93 -1.43
CA LEU A 58 -5.94 0.61 -1.75
C LEU A 58 -7.12 0.25 -0.84
N ALA A 59 -7.00 0.52 0.47
CA ALA A 59 -8.11 0.34 1.40
C ALA A 59 -9.31 1.22 1.05
N ARG A 60 -9.09 2.49 0.66
CA ARG A 60 -10.17 3.39 0.21
C ARG A 60 -10.88 2.89 -1.04
N ARG A 61 -10.22 2.07 -1.87
CA ARG A 61 -10.85 1.40 -3.02
C ARG A 61 -11.45 0.03 -2.70
N GLY A 62 -11.48 -0.36 -1.43
CA GLY A 62 -12.16 -1.56 -0.94
C GLY A 62 -11.25 -2.79 -0.80
N ALA A 63 -9.97 -2.71 -1.19
CA ALA A 63 -9.05 -3.85 -1.13
C ALA A 63 -8.86 -4.37 0.29
N ARG A 64 -8.74 -5.69 0.41
CA ARG A 64 -8.26 -6.36 1.63
C ARG A 64 -6.74 -6.21 1.70
N LEU A 65 -6.23 -5.82 2.86
CA LEU A 65 -4.82 -5.59 3.09
C LEU A 65 -4.26 -6.58 4.11
N VAL A 66 -3.06 -7.04 3.83
CA VAL A 66 -2.18 -7.70 4.80
C VAL A 66 -0.94 -6.83 4.91
N LEU A 67 -0.72 -6.25 6.09
CA LEU A 67 0.38 -5.32 6.36
C LEU A 67 1.44 -6.00 7.21
N PRO A 68 2.42 -6.68 6.60
CA PRO A 68 3.56 -7.21 7.32
C PRO A 68 4.41 -6.10 7.95
N ALA A 69 4.81 -6.29 9.20
CA ALA A 69 5.71 -5.35 9.88
C ALA A 69 6.65 -6.03 10.88
N ARG A 70 7.84 -5.42 11.06
CA ARG A 70 8.76 -5.78 12.14
C ARG A 70 8.25 -5.30 13.49
N ASN A 71 7.73 -4.08 13.53
CA ASN A 71 7.17 -3.46 14.72
C ASN A 71 5.63 -3.43 14.60
N LEU A 72 4.96 -4.33 15.30
CA LEU A 72 3.49 -4.43 15.27
C LEU A 72 2.80 -3.19 15.87
N LYS A 73 3.41 -2.51 16.83
CA LYS A 73 2.84 -1.27 17.38
C LYS A 73 2.72 -0.18 16.32
N ALA A 74 3.79 0.02 15.54
CA ALA A 74 3.76 0.96 14.41
C ALA A 74 2.77 0.54 13.31
N ALA A 75 2.58 -0.77 13.13
CA ALA A 75 1.59 -1.31 12.19
C ALA A 75 0.14 -1.08 12.66
N GLU A 76 -0.14 -1.20 13.96
CA GLU A 76 -1.45 -0.85 14.53
C GLU A 76 -1.77 0.63 14.37
N GLU A 77 -0.80 1.52 14.59
CA GLU A 77 -0.97 2.95 14.34
C GLU A 77 -1.27 3.23 12.85
N ALA A 78 -0.60 2.54 11.93
CA ALA A 78 -0.89 2.63 10.50
C ALA A 78 -2.29 2.10 10.16
N ARG A 79 -2.68 0.95 10.71
CA ARG A 79 -4.03 0.39 10.58
C ARG A 79 -5.08 1.37 11.08
N ALA A 80 -4.90 1.97 12.25
CA ALA A 80 -5.81 2.95 12.80
C ALA A 80 -5.98 4.17 11.86
N ARG A 81 -4.87 4.69 11.30
CA ARG A 81 -4.93 5.80 10.32
C ARG A 81 -5.68 5.42 9.05
N ILE A 82 -5.48 4.19 8.56
CA ILE A 82 -6.19 3.68 7.38
C ILE A 82 -7.69 3.60 7.68
N LEU A 83 -8.06 2.94 8.78
CA LEU A 83 -9.47 2.74 9.16
C LEU A 83 -10.21 4.04 9.45
N ALA A 84 -9.55 5.03 10.07
CA ALA A 84 -10.14 6.35 10.30
C ALA A 84 -10.55 7.08 9.01
N GLY A 85 -9.92 6.75 7.88
CA GLY A 85 -10.23 7.32 6.57
C GLY A 85 -11.31 6.57 5.78
N LEU A 86 -11.87 5.49 6.32
CA LEU A 86 -12.90 4.66 5.67
C LEU A 86 -14.28 4.96 6.25
N ALA A 87 -15.29 5.05 5.38
CA ALA A 87 -16.69 5.22 5.79
C ALA A 87 -17.35 3.90 6.27
N VAL A 88 -16.64 2.78 6.13
CA VAL A 88 -17.13 1.44 6.50
C VAL A 88 -16.38 0.96 7.76
N PRO A 89 -17.09 0.46 8.78
CA PRO A 89 -16.48 -0.01 10.04
C PRO A 89 -15.74 -1.35 9.91
N ASP A 90 -15.46 -1.81 8.70
CA ASP A 90 -14.98 -3.16 8.42
C ASP A 90 -13.45 -3.28 8.67
N GLY A 91 -13.07 -3.19 9.95
CA GLY A 91 -11.70 -3.37 10.43
C GLY A 91 -11.11 -4.74 10.09
N ASP A 92 -11.94 -5.70 9.72
CA ASP A 92 -11.60 -7.07 9.32
C ASP A 92 -10.91 -7.14 7.95
N ARG A 93 -10.79 -6.01 7.24
CA ARG A 93 -10.10 -5.93 5.93
C ARG A 93 -8.62 -5.58 6.02
N VAL A 94 -8.09 -5.23 7.20
CA VAL A 94 -6.68 -4.89 7.38
C VAL A 94 -6.06 -5.82 8.41
N GLU A 95 -5.34 -6.83 7.94
CA GLU A 95 -4.64 -7.84 8.74
C GLU A 95 -3.20 -7.42 9.01
N LEU A 96 -2.71 -7.60 10.24
CA LEU A 96 -1.32 -7.32 10.61
C LEU A 96 -0.58 -8.62 10.88
N LEU A 97 0.54 -8.85 10.20
CA LEU A 97 1.36 -10.05 10.42
C LEU A 97 2.82 -9.67 10.74
N PRO A 98 3.50 -10.39 11.65
CA PRO A 98 4.92 -10.16 11.89
C PRO A 98 5.76 -10.57 10.67
N LEU A 99 6.64 -9.68 10.20
CA LEU A 99 7.61 -9.97 9.14
C LEU A 99 8.89 -9.17 9.34
N ASP A 100 10.02 -9.86 9.23
CA ASP A 100 11.34 -9.25 9.10
C ASP A 100 11.99 -9.74 7.81
N LEU A 101 12.10 -8.86 6.82
CA LEU A 101 12.67 -9.17 5.51
C LEU A 101 14.17 -9.48 5.55
N SER A 102 14.87 -9.12 6.63
CA SER A 102 16.29 -9.47 6.81
C SER A 102 16.49 -10.94 7.20
N SER A 103 15.42 -11.68 7.52
CA SER A 103 15.47 -13.07 7.97
C SER A 103 14.58 -13.97 7.11
N LEU A 104 15.17 -14.87 6.33
CA LEU A 104 14.43 -15.86 5.54
C LEU A 104 13.55 -16.78 6.42
N GLY A 105 13.97 -17.05 7.66
CA GLY A 105 13.16 -17.77 8.62
C GLY A 105 11.88 -17.01 9.02
N SER A 106 11.99 -15.68 9.15
CA SER A 106 10.83 -14.79 9.36
C SER A 106 9.91 -14.77 8.15
N VAL A 107 10.46 -14.66 6.94
CA VAL A 107 9.70 -14.73 5.67
C VAL A 107 8.91 -16.04 5.57
N ARG A 108 9.53 -17.19 5.84
CA ARG A 108 8.83 -18.49 5.80
C ARG A 108 7.68 -18.57 6.80
N ARG A 109 7.86 -18.04 8.03
CA ARG A 109 6.78 -17.99 9.03
C ARG A 109 5.66 -17.04 8.62
N PHE A 110 5.98 -15.90 8.02
CA PHE A 110 4.97 -15.00 7.46
C PHE A 110 4.16 -15.69 6.36
N VAL A 111 4.82 -16.36 5.42
CA VAL A 111 4.15 -17.11 4.35
C VAL A 111 3.21 -18.18 4.92
N ALA A 112 3.65 -18.96 5.91
CA ALA A 112 2.79 -19.95 6.55
C ALA A 112 1.54 -19.32 7.20
N ARG A 113 1.68 -18.15 7.85
CA ARG A 113 0.55 -17.40 8.41
C ARG A 113 -0.38 -16.87 7.33
N PHE A 114 0.16 -16.29 6.27
CA PHE A 114 -0.65 -15.77 5.16
C PHE A 114 -1.44 -16.89 4.48
N LEU A 115 -0.81 -18.04 4.20
CA LEU A 115 -1.50 -19.20 3.62
C LEU A 115 -2.62 -19.73 4.53
N ALA A 116 -2.44 -19.67 5.85
CA ALA A 116 -3.48 -20.06 6.81
C ALA A 116 -4.73 -19.16 6.76
N LEU A 117 -4.62 -17.91 6.28
CA LEU A 117 -5.76 -17.02 6.06
C LEU A 117 -6.67 -17.50 4.92
N ARG A 118 -6.17 -18.38 4.03
CA ARG A 118 -6.86 -18.88 2.83
C ARG A 118 -7.38 -17.76 1.92
N LEU A 119 -6.63 -16.67 1.85
CA LEU A 119 -6.91 -15.55 0.97
C LEU A 119 -6.13 -15.72 -0.35
N PRO A 120 -6.71 -15.33 -1.50
CA PRO A 120 -5.93 -15.17 -2.72
C PRO A 120 -4.90 -14.04 -2.54
N LEU A 121 -3.74 -14.15 -3.19
CA LEU A 121 -2.79 -13.04 -3.30
C LEU A 121 -2.89 -12.44 -4.69
N HIS A 122 -3.30 -11.19 -4.78
CA HIS A 122 -3.44 -10.47 -6.05
C HIS A 122 -2.30 -9.48 -6.28
N LEU A 123 -1.90 -8.77 -5.22
CA LEU A 123 -0.85 -7.77 -5.27
C LEU A 123 0.18 -8.01 -4.16
N LEU A 124 1.46 -7.91 -4.51
CA LEU A 124 2.58 -7.92 -3.58
C LEU A 124 3.40 -6.66 -3.83
N MET A 125 3.47 -5.79 -2.83
CA MET A 125 4.16 -4.50 -2.88
C MET A 125 5.31 -4.45 -1.86
#